data_AF-A0A151JPA2-F1
#
_entry.id   AF-A0A151JPA2-F1
#
_cell.length_a   1.000
_cell.length_b   1.000
_cell.length_c   1.000
_cell.angle_alpha   90.00
_cell.angle_beta   90.00
_cell.angle_gamma   90.00
#
_symmetry.space_group_name_H-M   'P 1'
#
loop_
_entity.id
_entity.type
_entity.pdbx_description
1 polymer ?
#
loop_
_entity_poly.entity_id
_entity_poly.type
_entity_poly.pdbx_seq_one_letter_code
_entity_poly.pdbx_strand_id
1 'polypeptide(L)'
;MLVPTFVDLQGFIVNKKFIVKEVAVLKQGTVLTHYIFTNPVPWKFLTRSDRSCVSWLIAYHHRLRWEDVMVPYSEAKRLITTAVFEDDAIVYVKGREKRTWLWNLLLDDKRERMHIEIFDAVCEDMKPLATLGVANTTMRCEQHIKNCALQNVFKIYNWCMEHRAVRLLSRRYNLTNTGYKYLEIGINVGSPSYVEIALGDNRGHELSLSLETWKGLYEQRWNIYKMLRNEYKDNFISVGPLTVRVCTMNDATLVRLDSSSVRITMTETTLRRMFAFDGCIDVTFERLVRLVDTVDVKYTRFSNIAPEDAIRNSSSFNGHQLVDCELLALVFNTHEKNPDVVICE
;
A
#
# COMPACT_ATOMS: atom_id res chain seq x y z
N MET A 1 8.35 -10.60 -4.75
CA MET A 1 7.72 -10.66 -3.42
C MET A 1 6.24 -10.35 -3.56
N LEU A 2 5.39 -11.01 -2.78
CA LEU A 2 3.94 -10.79 -2.83
C LEU A 2 3.61 -9.54 -2.00
N VAL A 3 3.36 -8.42 -2.69
CA VAL A 3 2.75 -7.25 -2.06
C VAL A 3 1.42 -7.70 -1.41
N PRO A 4 1.13 -7.34 -0.14
CA PRO A 4 -0.07 -7.80 0.55
C PRO A 4 -1.35 -7.47 -0.22
N THR A 5 -2.37 -8.28 -0.01
CA THR A 5 -3.71 -8.01 -0.53
C THR A 5 -4.49 -7.17 0.46
N PHE A 6 -5.04 -6.04 0.03
CA PHE A 6 -5.84 -5.14 0.87
C PHE A 6 -7.32 -5.28 0.53
N VAL A 7 -8.15 -5.48 1.55
CA VAL A 7 -9.59 -5.74 1.40
C VAL A 7 -10.39 -4.80 2.30
N ASP A 8 -11.40 -4.15 1.71
CA ASP A 8 -12.50 -3.54 2.47
C ASP A 8 -13.83 -4.07 1.95
N LEU A 9 -14.75 -4.24 2.88
CA LEU A 9 -16.11 -4.72 2.64
C LEU A 9 -17.07 -3.66 3.16
N GLN A 10 -18.12 -3.32 2.43
CA GLN A 10 -19.21 -2.50 2.93
C GLN A 10 -20.52 -3.27 2.76
N GLY A 11 -21.47 -3.05 3.65
CA GLY A 11 -22.63 -3.91 3.74
C GLY A 11 -23.59 -3.48 4.82
N PHE A 12 -24.61 -4.31 5.03
CA PHE A 12 -25.69 -4.06 5.96
C PHE A 12 -25.70 -5.10 7.07
N ILE A 13 -26.23 -4.72 8.23
CA ILE A 13 -26.57 -5.68 9.28
C ILE A 13 -28.05 -6.01 9.14
N VAL A 14 -28.36 -7.27 8.87
CA VAL A 14 -29.74 -7.79 8.81
C VAL A 14 -29.83 -9.00 9.70
N ASN A 15 -30.82 -9.01 10.59
CA ASN A 15 -30.99 -10.09 11.57
C ASN A 15 -29.66 -10.40 12.31
N LYS A 16 -28.97 -9.33 12.75
CA LYS A 16 -27.66 -9.36 13.44
C LYS A 16 -26.53 -10.04 12.67
N LYS A 17 -26.67 -10.19 11.34
CA LYS A 17 -25.62 -10.75 10.47
C LYS A 17 -25.18 -9.71 9.46
N PHE A 18 -23.87 -9.61 9.27
CA PHE A 18 -23.29 -8.81 8.19
C PHE A 18 -23.61 -9.43 6.83
N ILE A 19 -24.22 -8.64 5.96
CA ILE A 19 -24.48 -8.93 4.56
C ILE A 19 -23.63 -7.98 3.74
N VAL A 20 -22.62 -8.52 3.08
CA VAL A 20 -21.78 -7.74 2.18
C VAL A 20 -22.60 -7.16 1.03
N LYS A 21 -22.35 -5.92 0.65
CA LYS A 21 -22.99 -5.23 -0.48
C LYS A 21 -21.96 -4.74 -1.48
N GLU A 22 -20.82 -4.26 -1.01
CA GLU A 22 -19.71 -3.80 -1.83
C GLU A 22 -18.41 -4.42 -1.33
N VAL A 23 -17.56 -4.85 -2.26
CA VAL A 23 -16.25 -5.43 -1.97
C VAL A 23 -15.22 -4.77 -2.86
N ALA A 24 -14.12 -4.34 -2.27
CA ALA A 24 -12.93 -3.97 -3.00
C ALA A 24 -11.73 -4.80 -2.52
N VAL A 25 -10.92 -5.24 -3.48
CA VAL A 25 -9.70 -6.00 -3.26
C VAL A 25 -8.60 -5.37 -4.11
N LEU A 26 -7.53 -4.91 -3.47
CA LEU A 26 -6.30 -4.51 -4.15
C LEU A 26 -5.25 -5.57 -3.88
N LYS A 27 -5.09 -6.46 -4.84
CA LYS A 27 -4.14 -7.57 -4.79
C LYS A 27 -2.80 -7.11 -5.34
N GLN A 28 -1.73 -7.41 -4.61
CA GLN A 28 -0.36 -7.05 -4.97
C GLN A 28 -0.13 -5.57 -5.31
N GLY A 29 -0.94 -4.65 -4.76
CA GLY A 29 -0.86 -3.21 -5.04
C GLY A 29 -1.22 -2.78 -6.47
N THR A 30 -1.54 -3.72 -7.37
CA THR A 30 -1.71 -3.45 -8.81
C THR A 30 -2.99 -4.04 -9.39
N VAL A 31 -3.46 -5.18 -8.89
CA VAL A 31 -4.66 -5.85 -9.38
C VAL A 31 -5.86 -5.44 -8.54
N LEU A 32 -6.65 -4.50 -9.06
CA LEU A 32 -7.86 -4.01 -8.41
C LEU A 32 -9.09 -4.81 -8.86
N THR A 33 -9.86 -5.30 -7.91
CA THR A 33 -11.19 -5.88 -8.11
C THR A 33 -12.22 -5.13 -7.27
N HIS A 34 -13.35 -4.76 -7.88
CA HIS A 34 -14.44 -4.06 -7.21
C HIS A 34 -15.78 -4.65 -7.64
N TYR A 35 -16.59 -5.07 -6.67
CA TYR A 35 -17.91 -5.64 -6.90
C TYR A 35 -18.96 -4.95 -6.03
N ILE A 36 -20.14 -4.75 -6.60
CA ILE A 36 -21.34 -4.33 -5.88
C ILE A 36 -22.40 -5.40 -6.14
N PHE A 37 -22.89 -6.04 -5.08
CA PHE A 37 -23.80 -7.18 -5.17
C PHE A 37 -25.25 -6.75 -5.02
N THR A 38 -26.18 -7.54 -5.54
CA THR A 38 -27.60 -7.45 -5.16
C THR A 38 -27.77 -7.87 -3.71
N ASN A 39 -28.85 -7.44 -3.06
CA ASN A 39 -29.16 -7.95 -1.74
C ASN A 39 -29.83 -9.33 -1.82
N PRO A 40 -29.48 -10.29 -0.94
CA PRO A 40 -30.05 -11.63 -0.96
C PRO A 40 -31.52 -11.67 -0.51
N VAL A 41 -31.98 -10.61 0.17
CA VAL A 41 -33.33 -10.52 0.74
C VAL A 41 -34.06 -9.29 0.17
N PRO A 42 -35.25 -9.46 -0.42
CA PRO A 42 -36.09 -8.33 -0.83
C PRO A 42 -36.49 -7.43 0.34
N TRP A 43 -36.54 -6.11 0.14
CA TRP A 43 -36.83 -5.10 1.17
C TRP A 43 -38.09 -5.41 2.00
N LYS A 44 -39.14 -5.91 1.34
CA LYS A 44 -40.42 -6.25 1.97
C LYS A 44 -40.30 -7.31 3.07
N PHE A 45 -39.27 -8.16 3.03
CA PHE A 45 -39.04 -9.21 4.02
C PHE A 45 -38.15 -8.77 5.19
N LEU A 46 -37.61 -7.54 5.15
CA LEU A 46 -36.88 -6.98 6.28
C LEU A 46 -37.84 -6.63 7.42
N THR A 47 -37.40 -6.88 8.64
CA THR A 47 -38.12 -6.43 9.85
C THR A 47 -38.10 -4.90 9.93
N ARG A 48 -39.00 -4.33 10.76
CA ARG A 48 -38.99 -2.87 10.98
C ARG A 48 -37.64 -2.37 11.49
N SER A 49 -36.99 -3.12 12.38
CA SER A 49 -35.68 -2.77 12.92
C SER A 49 -34.59 -2.82 11.85
N ASP A 50 -34.56 -3.88 11.03
CA ASP A 50 -33.59 -3.99 9.93
C ASP A 50 -33.77 -2.83 8.94
N ARG A 51 -35.01 -2.49 8.56
CA ARG A 51 -35.29 -1.37 7.65
C ARG A 51 -34.78 -0.04 8.21
N SER A 52 -34.95 0.20 9.51
CA SER A 52 -34.42 1.40 10.16
C SER A 52 -32.89 1.44 10.13
N CYS A 53 -32.22 0.33 10.46
CA CYS A 53 -30.76 0.23 10.42
C CYS A 53 -30.22 0.44 8.99
N VAL A 54 -30.80 -0.25 8.02
CA VAL A 54 -30.44 -0.12 6.60
C VAL A 54 -30.67 1.32 6.11
N SER A 55 -31.81 1.93 6.41
CA SER A 55 -32.10 3.31 6.00
C SER A 55 -31.07 4.30 6.57
N TRP A 56 -30.64 4.09 7.81
CA TRP A 56 -29.62 4.91 8.45
C TRP A 56 -28.26 4.77 7.75
N LEU A 57 -27.84 3.53 7.45
CA LEU A 57 -26.58 3.25 6.73
C LEU A 57 -26.57 3.87 5.33
N ILE A 58 -27.70 3.82 4.63
CA ILE A 58 -27.89 4.48 3.32
C ILE A 58 -27.77 6.00 3.46
N ALA A 59 -28.47 6.62 4.41
CA ALA A 59 -28.52 8.07 4.51
C ALA A 59 -27.18 8.68 5.01
N TYR A 60 -26.54 8.02 5.97
CA TYR A 60 -25.49 8.65 6.79
C TYR A 60 -24.12 7.99 6.71
N HIS A 61 -24.00 6.72 6.32
CA HIS A 61 -22.73 5.99 6.34
C HIS A 61 -22.11 5.82 4.94
N HIS A 62 -22.57 4.84 4.16
CA HIS A 62 -21.93 4.44 2.91
C HIS A 62 -22.75 4.76 1.65
N ARG A 63 -24.03 5.09 1.76
CA ARG A 63 -24.92 5.46 0.62
C ARG A 63 -25.19 4.39 -0.46
N LEU A 64 -24.61 3.20 -0.37
CA LEU A 64 -25.03 2.01 -1.13
C LEU A 64 -26.56 1.82 -1.04
N ARG A 65 -27.28 1.76 -2.15
CA ARG A 65 -28.73 1.58 -2.11
C ARG A 65 -29.07 0.11 -1.93
N TRP A 66 -30.23 -0.15 -1.35
CA TRP A 66 -30.69 -1.53 -1.18
C TRP A 66 -30.96 -2.22 -2.53
N GLU A 67 -31.51 -1.48 -3.48
CA GLU A 67 -32.00 -2.02 -4.76
C GLU A 67 -30.97 -1.91 -5.89
N ASP A 68 -29.71 -1.61 -5.60
CA ASP A 68 -28.67 -1.59 -6.64
C ASP A 68 -28.55 -2.99 -7.28
N VAL A 69 -28.73 -3.04 -8.60
CA VAL A 69 -28.70 -4.28 -9.39
C VAL A 69 -27.46 -4.28 -10.28
N MET A 70 -26.39 -4.93 -9.80
CA MET A 70 -25.13 -5.06 -10.55
C MET A 70 -24.74 -6.54 -10.65
N VAL A 71 -24.30 -7.16 -9.55
CA VAL A 71 -23.87 -8.56 -9.54
C VAL A 71 -24.78 -9.39 -8.63
N PRO A 72 -25.35 -10.52 -9.07
CA PRO A 72 -26.18 -11.37 -8.20
C PRO A 72 -25.43 -11.83 -6.94
N TYR A 73 -26.07 -11.74 -5.77
CA TYR A 73 -25.47 -12.18 -4.49
C TYR A 73 -25.03 -13.65 -4.48
N SER A 74 -25.67 -14.50 -5.29
CA SER A 74 -25.27 -15.91 -5.46
C SER A 74 -23.83 -16.08 -5.93
N GLU A 75 -23.29 -15.11 -6.68
CA GLU A 75 -21.92 -15.14 -7.17
C GLU A 75 -20.89 -14.64 -6.15
N ALA A 76 -21.34 -14.03 -5.05
CA ALA A 76 -20.45 -13.34 -4.10
C ALA A 76 -19.37 -14.27 -3.55
N LYS A 77 -19.74 -15.49 -3.13
CA LYS A 77 -18.77 -16.46 -2.61
C LYS A 77 -17.69 -16.79 -3.64
N ARG A 78 -18.06 -17.07 -4.88
CA ARG A 78 -17.13 -17.46 -5.95
C ARG A 78 -16.21 -16.29 -6.32
N LEU A 79 -16.78 -15.10 -6.54
CA LEU A 79 -16.04 -13.93 -6.99
C LEU A 79 -15.09 -13.38 -5.92
N ILE A 80 -15.55 -13.25 -4.66
CA ILE A 80 -14.71 -12.77 -3.56
C ILE A 80 -13.57 -13.76 -3.29
N THR A 81 -13.88 -15.06 -3.26
CA THR A 81 -12.84 -16.08 -3.07
C THR A 81 -11.78 -16.02 -4.16
N THR A 82 -12.19 -15.80 -5.42
CA THR A 82 -11.25 -15.71 -6.54
C THR A 82 -10.41 -14.43 -6.48
N ALA A 83 -11.00 -13.31 -6.08
CA ALA A 83 -10.31 -12.03 -5.99
C ALA A 83 -9.28 -11.99 -4.85
N VAL A 84 -9.60 -12.62 -3.72
CA VAL A 84 -8.75 -12.61 -2.51
C VAL A 84 -7.69 -13.71 -2.53
N PHE A 85 -8.00 -14.88 -3.11
CA PHE A 85 -7.13 -16.05 -2.96
C PHE A 85 -5.79 -15.92 -3.68
N GLU A 86 -4.73 -16.22 -2.94
CA GLU A 86 -3.37 -16.39 -3.40
C GLU A 86 -2.60 -17.26 -2.40
N ASP A 87 -1.77 -18.16 -2.89
CA ASP A 87 -1.00 -19.08 -2.03
C ASP A 87 0.03 -18.29 -1.21
N ASP A 88 0.12 -18.59 0.08
CA ASP A 88 1.04 -17.96 1.05
C ASP A 88 0.93 -16.42 1.11
N ALA A 89 -0.22 -15.85 0.75
CA ALA A 89 -0.43 -14.41 0.78
C ALA A 89 -0.94 -13.88 2.12
N ILE A 90 -0.49 -12.68 2.48
CA ILE A 90 -1.04 -11.88 3.58
C ILE A 90 -2.20 -11.03 3.04
N VAL A 91 -3.36 -11.16 3.68
CA VAL A 91 -4.59 -10.44 3.36
C VAL A 91 -4.97 -9.54 4.53
N TYR A 92 -4.88 -8.23 4.34
CA TYR A 92 -5.33 -7.25 5.33
C TYR A 92 -6.78 -6.87 5.10
N VAL A 93 -7.61 -7.02 6.14
CA VAL A 93 -9.02 -6.64 6.12
C VAL A 93 -9.27 -5.53 7.13
N LYS A 94 -9.88 -4.42 6.70
CA LYS A 94 -10.30 -3.37 7.63
C LYS A 94 -11.52 -3.83 8.44
N GLY A 95 -11.43 -3.82 9.77
CA GLY A 95 -12.50 -4.17 10.70
C GLY A 95 -12.57 -5.65 11.06
N ARG A 96 -12.67 -5.94 12.37
CA ARG A 96 -12.76 -7.30 12.93
C ARG A 96 -13.97 -8.10 12.43
N GLU A 97 -15.14 -7.48 12.39
CA GLU A 97 -16.37 -8.14 11.92
C GLU A 97 -16.24 -8.57 10.45
N LYS A 98 -15.72 -7.67 9.60
CA LYS A 98 -15.48 -7.90 8.17
C LYS A 98 -14.44 -9.00 7.94
N ARG A 99 -13.35 -9.00 8.70
CA ARG A 99 -12.34 -10.09 8.68
C ARG A 99 -12.96 -11.43 9.03
N THR A 100 -13.77 -11.47 10.10
CA THR A 100 -14.45 -12.69 10.56
C THR A 100 -15.43 -13.20 9.52
N TRP A 101 -16.19 -12.29 8.90
CA TRP A 101 -17.09 -12.61 7.81
C TRP A 101 -16.34 -13.18 6.60
N LEU A 102 -15.24 -12.55 6.17
CA LEU A 102 -14.43 -13.02 5.05
C LEU A 102 -13.83 -14.38 5.32
N TRP A 103 -13.31 -14.60 6.54
CA TRP A 103 -12.79 -15.89 6.98
C TRP A 103 -13.84 -17.00 6.82
N ASN A 104 -15.07 -16.75 7.29
CA ASN A 104 -16.16 -17.74 7.19
C ASN A 104 -16.68 -17.95 5.76
N LEU A 105 -16.46 -17.00 4.85
CA LEU A 105 -16.84 -17.14 3.44
C LEU A 105 -15.94 -18.14 2.70
N LEU A 106 -14.65 -18.17 3.04
CA LEU A 106 -13.62 -18.94 2.35
C LEU A 106 -13.72 -20.44 2.68
N LEU A 107 -13.35 -21.29 1.73
CA LEU A 107 -13.26 -22.73 1.94
C LEU A 107 -12.07 -23.06 2.88
N ASP A 108 -12.15 -24.15 3.63
CA ASP A 108 -11.15 -24.50 4.65
C ASP A 108 -9.74 -24.70 4.04
N ASP A 109 -9.67 -25.38 2.89
CA ASP A 109 -8.43 -25.60 2.12
C ASP A 109 -7.73 -24.31 1.69
N LYS A 110 -8.50 -23.23 1.49
CA LYS A 110 -7.99 -21.91 1.14
C LYS A 110 -7.56 -21.12 2.37
N ARG A 111 -8.26 -21.29 3.49
CA ARG A 111 -7.95 -20.58 4.75
C ARG A 111 -6.61 -21.02 5.33
N GLU A 112 -6.27 -22.29 5.20
CA GLU A 112 -4.99 -22.82 5.68
C GLU A 112 -3.77 -22.30 4.90
N ARG A 113 -4.00 -21.78 3.69
CA ARG A 113 -2.95 -21.29 2.77
C ARG A 113 -2.83 -19.77 2.70
N MET A 114 -3.61 -19.05 3.51
CA MET A 114 -3.62 -17.58 3.51
C MET A 114 -3.57 -17.07 4.93
N HIS A 115 -2.82 -15.97 5.13
CA HIS A 115 -2.80 -15.29 6.41
C HIS A 115 -3.71 -14.05 6.38
N ILE A 116 -4.89 -14.16 6.98
CA ILE A 116 -5.89 -13.06 6.99
C ILE A 116 -5.80 -12.29 8.31
N GLU A 117 -5.32 -11.06 8.25
CA GLU A 117 -5.14 -10.18 9.40
C GLU A 117 -6.14 -9.03 9.43
N ILE A 118 -6.38 -8.49 10.63
CA ILE A 118 -7.18 -7.28 10.83
C ILE A 118 -6.25 -6.08 10.67
N PHE A 119 -6.49 -5.25 9.65
CA PHE A 119 -5.63 -4.09 9.38
C PHE A 119 -5.54 -3.13 10.58
N ASP A 120 -6.63 -2.95 11.33
CA ASP A 120 -6.67 -2.08 12.51
C ASP A 120 -5.69 -2.51 13.61
N ALA A 121 -5.46 -3.81 13.78
CA ALA A 121 -4.53 -4.33 14.78
C ALA A 121 -3.06 -4.16 14.36
N VAL A 122 -2.82 -4.01 13.06
CA VAL A 122 -1.48 -3.87 12.47
C VAL A 122 -1.08 -2.40 12.33
N CYS A 123 -2.06 -1.50 12.39
CA CYS A 123 -1.90 -0.07 12.19
C CYS A 123 -2.77 0.69 13.18
N GLU A 124 -2.46 0.54 14.47
CA GLU A 124 -3.20 1.15 15.59
C GLU A 124 -3.23 2.70 15.51
N ASP A 125 -2.18 3.31 14.94
CA ASP A 125 -2.05 4.77 14.78
C ASP A 125 -2.81 5.36 13.57
N MET A 126 -3.52 4.52 12.79
CA MET A 126 -4.17 4.99 11.57
C MET A 126 -5.29 5.98 11.88
N LYS A 127 -5.17 7.21 11.36
CA LYS A 127 -6.26 8.19 11.42
C LYS A 127 -7.54 7.60 10.79
N PRO A 128 -8.74 7.98 11.24
CA PRO A 128 -9.98 7.50 10.66
C PRO A 128 -10.00 7.65 9.13
N LEU A 129 -10.49 6.65 8.40
CA LEU A 129 -10.54 6.69 6.92
C LEU A 129 -11.24 7.95 6.37
N ALA A 130 -12.13 8.56 7.14
CA ALA A 130 -12.80 9.81 6.79
C ALA A 130 -11.86 11.03 6.71
N THR A 131 -10.74 11.02 7.44
CA THR A 131 -9.77 12.13 7.50
C THR A 131 -8.58 11.94 6.56
N LEU A 132 -8.40 10.74 6.01
CA LEU A 132 -7.38 10.46 5.01
C LEU A 132 -7.79 11.01 3.64
N GLY A 133 -6.91 11.85 3.10
CA GLY A 133 -7.04 12.36 1.73
C GLY A 133 -6.86 11.23 0.72
N VAL A 134 -7.66 11.25 -0.34
CA VAL A 134 -7.42 10.40 -1.50
C VAL A 134 -6.60 11.23 -2.49
N ALA A 135 -5.27 11.23 -2.33
CA ALA A 135 -4.41 11.92 -3.28
C ALA A 135 -4.56 11.26 -4.67
N ASN A 136 -5.15 11.99 -5.62
CA ASN A 136 -5.14 11.69 -7.07
C ASN A 136 -5.57 10.29 -7.54
N THR A 137 -6.52 9.59 -6.91
CA THR A 137 -7.15 8.44 -7.59
C THR A 137 -8.13 8.93 -8.65
N THR A 138 -7.75 8.77 -9.92
CA THR A 138 -8.65 8.85 -11.09
C THR A 138 -9.76 7.81 -11.04
N MET A 139 -9.62 6.74 -10.23
CA MET A 139 -10.64 5.72 -10.01
C MET A 139 -11.60 6.14 -8.89
N ARG A 140 -12.79 6.60 -9.28
CA ARG A 140 -13.89 6.87 -8.36
C ARG A 140 -14.95 5.80 -8.54
N CYS A 141 -15.55 5.36 -7.44
CA CYS A 141 -16.80 4.63 -7.52
C CYS A 141 -17.85 5.57 -8.13
N GLU A 142 -18.44 5.16 -9.25
CA GLU A 142 -19.43 5.96 -9.97
C GLU A 142 -20.75 6.10 -9.18
N GLN A 143 -20.95 5.25 -8.16
CA GLN A 143 -22.22 5.14 -7.43
C GLN A 143 -22.26 5.98 -6.14
N HIS A 144 -21.14 6.13 -5.42
CA HIS A 144 -21.11 6.90 -4.17
C HIS A 144 -19.68 7.33 -3.75
N ILE A 145 -19.62 8.36 -2.89
CA ILE A 145 -18.37 9.00 -2.45
C ILE A 145 -18.03 8.67 -0.98
N LYS A 146 -19.01 8.59 -0.08
CA LYS A 146 -18.74 8.35 1.35
C LYS A 146 -18.54 6.87 1.64
N ASN A 147 -17.51 6.57 2.44
CA ASN A 147 -17.16 5.25 2.98
C ASN A 147 -17.23 4.12 1.94
N CYS A 148 -16.82 4.41 0.71
CA CYS A 148 -16.78 3.46 -0.39
C CYS A 148 -15.64 2.45 -0.19
N ALA A 149 -15.94 1.16 -0.34
CA ALA A 149 -14.94 0.10 -0.16
C ALA A 149 -13.72 0.31 -1.07
N LEU A 150 -13.96 0.67 -2.34
CA LEU A 150 -12.91 0.97 -3.31
C LEU A 150 -11.97 2.08 -2.83
N GLN A 151 -12.55 3.19 -2.37
CA GLN A 151 -11.75 4.31 -1.85
C GLN A 151 -11.02 3.93 -0.55
N ASN A 152 -11.67 3.17 0.32
CA ASN A 152 -11.08 2.74 1.59
C ASN A 152 -9.86 1.85 1.35
N VAL A 153 -9.93 0.90 0.42
CA VAL A 153 -8.78 0.05 0.06
C VAL A 153 -7.59 0.89 -0.41
N PHE A 154 -7.81 1.89 -1.26
CA PHE A 154 -6.72 2.78 -1.67
C PHE A 154 -6.19 3.65 -0.52
N LYS A 155 -7.06 4.14 0.37
CA LYS A 155 -6.61 4.88 1.57
C LYS A 155 -5.75 3.99 2.48
N ILE A 156 -6.16 2.74 2.68
CA ILE A 156 -5.44 1.74 3.48
C ILE A 156 -4.10 1.42 2.82
N TYR A 157 -4.09 1.14 1.52
CA TYR A 157 -2.88 0.87 0.75
C TYR A 157 -1.92 2.06 0.82
N ASN A 158 -2.36 3.27 0.46
CA ASN A 158 -1.52 4.46 0.49
C ASN A 158 -1.00 4.73 1.90
N TRP A 159 -1.85 4.66 2.93
CA TRP A 159 -1.42 4.81 4.31
C TRP A 159 -0.36 3.77 4.68
N CYS A 160 -0.60 2.50 4.35
CA CYS A 160 0.32 1.41 4.62
C CYS A 160 1.66 1.63 3.92
N MET A 161 1.66 2.10 2.68
CA MET A 161 2.88 2.39 1.92
C MET A 161 3.60 3.65 2.43
N GLU A 162 2.85 4.71 2.76
CA GLU A 162 3.39 5.99 3.24
C GLU A 162 3.94 5.91 4.67
N HIS A 163 3.31 5.13 5.55
CA HIS A 163 3.67 5.02 6.97
C HIS A 163 4.58 3.81 7.28
N ARG A 164 4.78 2.88 6.33
CA ARG A 164 5.78 1.81 6.46
C ARG A 164 7.13 2.16 5.84
N ALA A 165 7.30 3.30 5.18
CA ALA A 165 8.58 3.63 4.54
C ALA A 165 9.64 4.16 5.53
N VAL A 166 9.91 3.43 6.62
CA VAL A 166 11.19 3.57 7.31
C VAL A 166 12.14 2.57 6.65
N ARG A 167 13.03 3.11 5.81
CA ARG A 167 14.07 2.30 5.17
C ARG A 167 15.24 2.18 6.13
N LEU A 168 15.47 0.98 6.65
CA LEU A 168 16.64 0.69 7.48
C LEU A 168 17.90 0.69 6.63
N LEU A 169 19.02 1.04 7.25
CA LEU A 169 20.34 1.07 6.64
C LEU A 169 20.35 1.91 5.35
N SER A 170 19.53 2.96 5.29
CA SER A 170 19.33 3.69 4.05
C SER A 170 20.51 4.60 3.71
N ARG A 171 20.71 4.79 2.41
CA ARG A 171 21.65 5.74 1.86
C ARG A 171 20.94 6.71 0.92
N ARG A 172 21.00 7.99 1.27
CA ARG A 172 20.45 9.09 0.50
C ARG A 172 21.52 9.80 -0.34
N TYR A 173 21.20 10.04 -1.61
CA TYR A 173 22.01 10.75 -2.59
C TYR A 173 21.27 12.00 -3.07
N ASN A 174 21.85 13.18 -2.85
CA ASN A 174 21.24 14.44 -3.29
C ASN A 174 21.41 14.61 -4.81
N LEU A 175 20.29 14.76 -5.53
CA LEU A 175 20.28 14.95 -6.97
C LEU A 175 20.37 16.43 -7.37
N THR A 176 20.19 17.33 -6.42
CA THR A 176 20.30 18.78 -6.60
C THR A 176 21.15 19.37 -5.49
N ASN A 177 21.77 20.54 -5.72
CA ASN A 177 22.64 21.16 -4.72
C ASN A 177 21.89 21.54 -3.44
N THR A 178 20.62 21.89 -3.55
CA THR A 178 19.74 22.17 -2.42
C THR A 178 19.08 20.92 -1.83
N GLY A 179 19.34 19.74 -2.40
CA GLY A 179 18.80 18.47 -1.92
C GLY A 179 17.29 18.29 -2.10
N TYR A 180 16.60 19.16 -2.85
CA TYR A 180 15.14 19.08 -3.03
C TYR A 180 14.68 17.86 -3.83
N LYS A 181 15.58 17.24 -4.60
CA LYS A 181 15.39 15.92 -5.22
C LYS A 181 16.48 15.00 -4.70
N TYR A 182 16.13 13.77 -4.41
CA TYR A 182 17.04 12.79 -3.86
C TYR A 182 16.73 11.40 -4.41
N LEU A 183 17.76 10.56 -4.41
CA LEU A 183 17.62 9.12 -4.60
C LEU A 183 17.99 8.47 -3.27
N GLU A 184 17.16 7.58 -2.76
CA GLU A 184 17.39 6.84 -1.53
C GLU A 184 17.33 5.34 -1.81
N ILE A 185 18.20 4.57 -1.18
CA ILE A 185 18.18 3.12 -1.24
C ILE A 185 18.28 2.58 0.18
N GLY A 186 17.46 1.61 0.56
CA GLY A 186 17.48 1.01 1.90
C GLY A 186 16.59 -0.21 2.00
N ILE A 187 16.52 -0.81 3.19
CA ILE A 187 15.68 -1.99 3.44
C ILE A 187 14.35 -1.52 4.00
N ASN A 188 13.28 -1.69 3.23
CA ASN A 188 11.92 -1.54 3.70
C ASN A 188 11.55 -2.78 4.52
N VAL A 189 11.24 -2.59 5.80
CA VAL A 189 10.97 -3.69 6.73
C VAL A 189 9.51 -4.10 6.65
N GLY A 190 9.29 -5.38 6.37
CA GLY A 190 7.96 -5.96 6.24
C GLY A 190 8.02 -7.48 6.36
N SER A 191 6.93 -8.14 6.01
CA SER A 191 6.87 -9.60 5.93
C SER A 191 6.53 -10.01 4.49
N PRO A 192 7.52 -10.23 3.60
CA PRO A 192 8.97 -10.11 3.80
C PRO A 192 9.52 -8.68 3.64
N SER A 193 10.72 -8.42 4.19
CA SER A 193 11.47 -7.18 3.97
C SER A 193 12.13 -7.17 2.59
N TYR A 194 12.45 -5.99 2.06
CA TYR A 194 13.07 -5.87 0.75
C TYR A 194 13.91 -4.62 0.59
N VAL A 195 14.84 -4.66 -0.38
CA VAL A 195 15.59 -3.46 -0.77
C VAL A 195 14.74 -2.64 -1.74
N GLU A 196 14.54 -1.38 -1.40
CA GLU A 196 13.77 -0.42 -2.19
C GLU A 196 14.69 0.71 -2.66
N ILE A 197 14.57 1.11 -3.92
CA ILE A 197 15.15 2.34 -4.46
C ILE A 197 14.03 3.35 -4.60
N ALA A 198 14.22 4.55 -4.10
CA ALA A 198 13.20 5.57 -4.04
C ALA A 198 13.73 6.88 -4.59
N LEU A 199 13.05 7.43 -5.59
CA LEU A 199 13.32 8.76 -6.10
C LEU A 199 12.31 9.70 -5.45
N GLY A 200 12.79 10.66 -4.68
CA GLY A 200 11.91 11.53 -3.89
C GLY A 200 12.14 13.01 -4.10
N ASP A 201 11.22 13.80 -3.55
CA ASP A 201 11.36 15.24 -3.40
C ASP A 201 10.97 15.76 -2.02
N ASN A 202 11.38 16.99 -1.72
CA ASN A 202 11.11 17.60 -0.41
C ASN A 202 9.63 17.98 -0.18
N ARG A 203 8.73 17.68 -1.13
CA ARG A 203 7.28 17.82 -0.93
C ARG A 203 6.61 16.51 -0.50
N GLY A 204 7.42 15.46 -0.28
CA GLY A 204 6.92 14.14 0.11
C GLY A 204 6.45 13.28 -1.06
N HIS A 205 6.67 13.69 -2.32
CA HIS A 205 6.45 12.78 -3.45
C HIS A 205 7.63 11.83 -3.54
N GLU A 206 7.35 10.54 -3.48
CA GLU A 206 8.35 9.49 -3.59
C GLU A 206 7.92 8.41 -4.57
N LEU A 207 8.79 8.11 -5.52
CA LEU A 207 8.59 7.14 -6.58
C LEU A 207 9.48 5.93 -6.29
N SER A 208 8.85 4.85 -5.83
CA SER A 208 9.52 3.56 -5.60
C SER A 208 9.87 2.88 -6.92
N LEU A 209 11.08 2.34 -6.98
CA LEU A 209 11.67 1.65 -8.12
C LEU A 209 12.21 0.31 -7.65
N SER A 210 11.84 -0.76 -8.37
CA SER A 210 12.56 -2.03 -8.26
C SER A 210 13.94 -1.91 -8.91
N LEU A 211 14.86 -2.82 -8.58
CA LEU A 211 16.16 -2.87 -9.27
C LEU A 211 16.00 -3.05 -10.79
N GLU A 212 15.04 -3.88 -11.21
CA GLU A 212 14.74 -4.10 -12.63
C GLU A 212 14.28 -2.81 -13.31
N THR A 213 13.37 -2.06 -12.67
CA THR A 213 12.90 -0.77 -13.20
C THR A 213 14.02 0.27 -13.25
N TRP A 214 14.87 0.32 -12.23
CA TRP A 214 16.06 1.18 -12.21
C TRP A 214 17.01 0.86 -13.38
N LYS A 215 17.32 -0.43 -13.58
CA LYS A 215 18.20 -0.88 -14.67
C LYS A 215 17.62 -0.61 -16.04
N GLY A 216 16.36 -0.94 -16.26
CA GLY A 216 15.69 -0.60 -17.52
C GLY A 216 15.69 0.91 -17.78
N LEU A 217 15.52 1.74 -16.74
CA LEU A 217 15.55 3.20 -16.89
C LEU A 217 16.95 3.70 -17.27
N TYR A 218 17.99 3.14 -16.63
CA TYR A 218 19.38 3.45 -16.94
C TYR A 218 19.80 3.01 -18.35
N GLU A 219 19.33 1.85 -18.83
CA GLU A 219 19.56 1.39 -20.19
C GLU A 219 18.92 2.33 -21.22
N GLN A 220 17.72 2.85 -20.92
CA GLN A 220 17.03 3.82 -21.77
C GLN A 220 17.62 5.24 -21.75
N ARG A 221 18.68 5.52 -20.97
CA ARG A 221 19.25 6.87 -20.79
C ARG A 221 19.53 7.61 -22.11
N TRP A 222 20.07 6.92 -23.11
CA TRP A 222 20.37 7.53 -24.41
C TRP A 222 19.11 7.89 -25.19
N ASN A 223 18.07 7.06 -25.12
CA ASN A 223 16.79 7.34 -25.74
C ASN A 223 16.09 8.51 -25.05
N ILE A 224 16.21 8.62 -23.73
CA ILE A 224 15.69 9.78 -22.97
C ILE A 224 16.41 11.07 -23.38
N TYR A 225 17.74 11.03 -23.55
CA TYR A 225 18.48 12.20 -24.04
C TYR A 225 18.11 12.60 -25.48
N LYS A 226 17.85 11.62 -26.36
CA LYS A 226 17.30 11.90 -27.70
C LYS A 226 15.91 12.51 -27.62
N MET A 227 15.07 12.03 -26.71
CA MET A 227 13.72 12.55 -26.50
C MET A 227 13.75 14.01 -26.00
N LEU A 228 14.69 14.35 -25.11
CA LEU A 228 14.93 15.73 -24.68
C LEU A 228 15.38 16.67 -25.81
N ARG A 229 16.01 16.14 -26.86
CA ARG A 229 16.45 16.88 -28.04
C ARG A 229 15.43 16.88 -29.18
N ASN A 230 14.25 16.30 -28.97
CA ASN A 230 13.24 16.05 -30.01
C ASN A 230 13.77 15.18 -31.18
N GLU A 231 14.74 14.31 -30.92
CA GLU A 231 15.34 13.38 -31.90
C GLU A 231 14.78 11.95 -31.77
N TYR A 232 13.86 11.72 -30.84
CA TYR A 232 13.23 10.42 -30.60
C TYR A 232 11.88 10.35 -31.31
N LYS A 233 11.58 9.20 -31.92
CA LYS A 233 10.38 9.04 -32.77
C LYS A 233 9.07 9.07 -31.99
N ASP A 234 9.09 8.59 -30.74
CA ASP A 234 7.93 8.50 -29.88
C ASP A 234 7.90 9.60 -28.81
N ASN A 235 6.72 9.87 -28.26
CA ASN A 235 6.53 10.91 -27.24
C ASN A 235 6.76 10.42 -25.81
N PHE A 236 6.99 9.11 -25.62
CA PHE A 236 7.20 8.51 -24.31
C PHE A 236 8.09 7.26 -24.41
N ILE A 237 8.67 6.86 -23.29
CA ILE A 237 9.40 5.59 -23.13
C ILE A 237 8.79 4.84 -21.95
N SER A 238 8.45 3.57 -22.14
CA SER A 238 7.96 2.70 -21.08
C SER A 238 9.08 1.82 -20.53
N VAL A 239 9.18 1.77 -19.20
CA VAL A 239 10.15 0.95 -18.46
C VAL A 239 9.40 0.25 -17.34
N GLY A 240 8.93 -0.98 -17.59
CA GLY A 240 8.07 -1.71 -16.64
C GLY A 240 6.84 -0.87 -16.25
N PRO A 241 6.61 -0.59 -14.96
CA PRO A 241 5.48 0.24 -14.50
C PRO A 241 5.69 1.75 -14.71
N LEU A 242 6.87 2.17 -15.18
CA LEU A 242 7.24 3.58 -15.31
C LEU A 242 7.03 4.07 -16.74
N THR A 243 6.44 5.25 -16.89
CA THR A 243 6.38 5.98 -18.16
C THR A 243 7.22 7.24 -18.07
N VAL A 244 8.18 7.39 -18.98
CA VAL A 244 9.04 8.57 -19.12
C VAL A 244 8.49 9.46 -20.24
N ARG A 245 8.32 10.75 -19.96
CA ARG A 245 7.88 11.76 -20.93
C ARG A 245 8.72 13.02 -20.83
N VAL A 246 8.72 13.83 -21.88
CA VAL A 246 9.24 15.20 -21.83
C VAL A 246 8.06 16.16 -21.69
N CYS A 247 8.20 17.17 -20.85
CA CYS A 247 7.23 18.25 -20.71
C CYS A 247 7.91 19.59 -20.57
N THR A 248 7.24 20.66 -21.00
CA THR A 248 7.71 22.03 -20.81
C THR A 248 6.97 22.66 -19.63
N MET A 249 7.71 23.27 -18.71
CA MET A 249 7.16 24.05 -17.59
C MET A 249 7.95 25.34 -17.45
N ASN A 250 7.27 26.50 -17.52
CA ASN A 250 7.91 27.83 -17.44
C ASN A 250 9.11 27.95 -18.39
N ASP A 251 8.92 27.58 -19.66
CA ASP A 251 9.94 27.56 -20.72
C ASP A 251 11.14 26.62 -20.49
N ALA A 252 11.15 25.85 -19.40
CA ALA A 252 12.14 24.81 -19.13
C ALA A 252 11.64 23.45 -19.63
N THR A 253 12.48 22.74 -20.38
CA THR A 253 12.25 21.35 -20.77
C THR A 253 12.64 20.42 -19.63
N LEU A 254 11.69 19.59 -19.18
CA LEU A 254 11.85 18.68 -18.05
C LEU A 254 11.55 17.24 -18.48
N VAL A 255 12.18 16.29 -17.79
CA VAL A 255 11.83 14.89 -17.83
C VAL A 255 10.81 14.61 -16.74
N ARG A 256 9.72 13.96 -17.11
CA ARG A 256 8.63 13.55 -16.24
C ARG A 256 8.61 12.02 -16.17
N LEU A 257 8.72 11.52 -14.95
CA LEU A 257 8.59 10.12 -14.60
C LEU A 257 7.21 9.92 -13.98
N ASP A 258 6.35 9.16 -14.67
CA ASP A 258 4.99 8.84 -14.25
C ASP A 258 4.91 7.36 -13.82
N SER A 259 4.44 7.12 -12.60
CA SER A 259 3.89 5.83 -12.16
C SER A 259 2.37 5.93 -12.02
N SER A 260 1.70 4.86 -11.56
CA SER A 260 0.25 4.83 -11.37
C SER A 260 -0.26 5.87 -10.36
N SER A 261 0.54 6.22 -9.35
CA SER A 261 0.13 7.11 -8.24
C SER A 261 1.00 8.35 -8.08
N VAL A 262 2.27 8.29 -8.50
CA VAL A 262 3.26 9.34 -8.26
C VAL A 262 3.86 9.83 -9.57
N ARG A 263 4.05 11.15 -9.65
CA ARG A 263 4.72 11.83 -10.75
C ARG A 263 5.88 12.65 -10.22
N ILE A 264 7.05 12.51 -10.84
CA ILE A 264 8.23 13.30 -10.53
C ILE A 264 8.76 13.96 -11.79
N THR A 265 8.98 15.28 -11.72
CA THR A 265 9.65 16.05 -12.76
C THR A 265 11.06 16.43 -12.33
N MET A 266 11.98 16.48 -13.29
CA MET A 266 13.36 16.91 -13.07
C MET A 266 13.98 17.48 -14.35
N THR A 267 15.05 18.26 -14.20
CA THR A 267 15.83 18.76 -15.33
C THR A 267 16.74 17.67 -15.90
N GLU A 268 17.25 17.87 -17.12
CA GLU A 268 18.27 16.98 -17.70
C GLU A 268 19.52 16.88 -16.79
N THR A 269 19.93 17.98 -16.17
CA THR A 269 21.10 17.99 -15.27
C THR A 269 20.88 17.13 -14.03
N THR A 270 19.70 17.18 -13.43
CA THR A 270 19.32 16.31 -12.30
C THR A 270 19.24 14.85 -12.73
N LEU A 271 18.66 14.57 -13.90
CA LEU A 271 18.60 13.21 -14.46
C LEU A 271 20.00 12.62 -14.72
N ARG A 272 20.91 13.42 -15.28
CA ARG A 272 22.31 13.00 -15.49
C ARG A 272 22.99 12.66 -14.18
N ARG A 273 22.80 13.49 -13.15
CA ARG A 273 23.33 13.23 -11.80
C ARG A 273 22.73 11.96 -11.20
N MET A 274 21.43 11.72 -11.39
CA MET A 274 20.76 10.48 -10.97
C MET A 274 21.44 9.26 -11.59
N PHE A 275 21.63 9.24 -12.91
CA PHE A 275 22.29 8.12 -13.59
C PHE A 275 23.78 7.96 -13.26
N ALA A 276 24.46 9.02 -12.81
CA ALA A 276 25.85 8.92 -12.37
C ALA A 276 26.00 8.05 -11.10
N PHE A 277 24.93 7.81 -10.35
CA PHE A 277 24.93 6.95 -9.17
C PHE A 277 24.68 5.46 -9.48
N ASP A 278 24.51 5.04 -10.75
CA ASP A 278 24.17 3.63 -11.10
C ASP A 278 25.11 2.61 -10.44
N GLY A 279 26.43 2.77 -10.56
CA GLY A 279 27.38 1.87 -9.92
C GLY A 279 27.34 1.91 -8.38
N CYS A 280 26.99 3.05 -7.78
CA CYS A 280 26.79 3.15 -6.32
C CYS A 280 25.51 2.42 -5.89
N ILE A 281 24.46 2.51 -6.68
CA ILE A 281 23.18 1.84 -6.43
C ILE A 281 23.35 0.33 -6.51
N ASP A 282 24.06 -0.19 -7.52
CA ASP A 282 24.34 -1.63 -7.64
C ASP A 282 25.06 -2.19 -6.43
N VAL A 283 26.19 -1.58 -6.06
CA VAL A 283 27.00 -2.05 -4.92
C VAL A 283 26.22 -1.95 -3.62
N THR A 284 25.44 -0.90 -3.43
CA THR A 284 24.59 -0.75 -2.23
C THR A 284 23.48 -1.79 -2.22
N PHE A 285 22.80 -2.02 -3.34
CA PHE A 285 21.73 -3.00 -3.47
C PHE A 285 22.23 -4.41 -3.15
N GLU A 286 23.35 -4.84 -3.73
CA GLU A 286 23.96 -6.15 -3.47
C GLU A 286 24.31 -6.35 -1.99
N ARG A 287 24.78 -5.30 -1.32
CA ARG A 287 25.10 -5.35 0.11
C ARG A 287 23.84 -5.45 0.97
N LEU A 288 22.82 -4.66 0.67
CA LEU A 288 21.58 -4.63 1.44
C LEU A 288 20.78 -5.93 1.26
N VAL A 289 20.72 -6.50 0.05
CA VAL A 289 20.03 -7.78 -0.20
C VAL A 289 20.56 -8.90 0.68
N ARG A 290 21.88 -8.96 0.91
CA ARG A 290 22.49 -9.97 1.80
C ARG A 290 22.08 -9.83 3.26
N LEU A 291 21.54 -8.68 3.65
CA LEU A 291 21.07 -8.42 5.02
C LEU A 291 19.57 -8.65 5.19
N VAL A 292 18.79 -8.76 4.10
CA VAL A 292 17.33 -8.89 4.15
C VAL A 292 16.90 -10.08 5.00
N ASP A 293 17.45 -11.27 4.77
CA ASP A 293 17.08 -12.47 5.55
C ASP A 293 17.40 -12.29 7.04
N THR A 294 18.51 -11.61 7.35
CA THR A 294 18.90 -11.32 8.74
C THR A 294 17.92 -10.33 9.38
N VAL A 295 17.52 -9.31 8.63
CA VAL A 295 16.53 -8.31 9.04
C VAL A 295 15.19 -8.99 9.30
N ASP A 296 14.71 -9.86 8.41
CA ASP A 296 13.44 -10.57 8.56
C ASP A 296 13.41 -11.47 9.79
N VAL A 297 14.45 -12.28 9.99
CA VAL A 297 14.57 -13.17 11.15
C VAL A 297 14.60 -12.37 12.46
N LYS A 298 15.37 -11.28 12.50
CA LYS A 298 15.48 -10.44 13.70
C LYS A 298 14.22 -9.63 13.96
N TYR A 299 13.61 -9.05 12.92
CA TYR A 299 12.36 -8.31 13.04
C TYR A 299 11.25 -9.22 13.58
N THR A 300 11.07 -10.40 13.00
CA THR A 300 10.09 -11.39 13.48
C THR A 300 10.33 -11.74 14.95
N ARG A 301 11.59 -11.93 15.35
CA ARG A 301 11.94 -12.26 16.72
C ARG A 301 11.68 -11.09 17.68
N PHE A 302 12.00 -9.87 17.29
CA PHE A 302 11.76 -8.67 18.11
C PHE A 302 10.27 -8.37 18.23
N SER A 303 9.48 -8.49 17.17
CA SER A 303 8.03 -8.32 17.20
C SER A 303 7.32 -9.30 18.14
N ASN A 304 7.89 -10.49 18.36
CA ASN A 304 7.36 -11.49 19.29
C ASN A 304 7.77 -11.24 20.76
N ILE A 305 8.72 -10.36 21.02
CA ILE A 305 9.24 -10.04 22.36
C ILE A 305 8.65 -8.68 22.77
N ALA A 306 7.57 -8.68 23.53
CA ALA A 306 7.06 -7.47 24.19
C ALA A 306 7.49 -7.45 25.67
N PRO A 307 7.85 -6.29 26.26
CA PRO A 307 8.15 -4.96 25.70
C PRO A 307 9.67 -4.69 25.51
N GLU A 308 10.05 -3.46 25.12
CA GLU A 308 11.43 -2.99 24.82
C GLU A 308 12.53 -3.50 25.77
N ASP A 309 12.31 -3.38 27.09
CA ASP A 309 13.26 -3.85 28.10
C ASP A 309 13.54 -5.34 27.91
N ALA A 310 12.54 -6.12 27.49
CA ALA A 310 12.71 -7.52 27.16
C ALA A 310 13.54 -7.71 25.88
N ILE A 311 13.47 -6.82 24.88
CA ILE A 311 14.31 -6.88 23.68
C ILE A 311 15.76 -6.55 24.02
N ARG A 312 16.02 -5.43 24.70
CA ARG A 312 17.37 -5.00 25.11
C ARG A 312 18.06 -6.02 26.00
N ASN A 313 17.30 -6.66 26.88
CA ASN A 313 17.79 -7.72 27.77
C ASN A 313 17.74 -9.11 27.14
N SER A 314 17.22 -9.25 25.90
CA SER A 314 17.18 -10.54 25.22
C SER A 314 18.57 -10.96 24.73
N SER A 315 18.84 -12.25 24.76
CA SER A 315 20.03 -12.83 24.12
C SER A 315 20.05 -12.67 22.60
N SER A 316 18.93 -12.26 21.99
CA SER A 316 18.80 -12.00 20.56
C SER A 316 19.33 -10.64 20.12
N PHE A 317 19.43 -9.68 21.04
CA PHE A 317 19.85 -8.32 20.75
C PHE A 317 21.35 -8.16 20.96
N ASN A 318 22.02 -7.55 19.98
CA ASN A 318 23.43 -7.19 20.06
C ASN A 318 23.59 -5.70 19.74
N GLY A 319 23.87 -4.89 20.77
CA GLY A 319 24.08 -3.43 20.63
C GLY A 319 25.30 -3.01 19.80
N HIS A 320 26.15 -3.96 19.38
CA HIS A 320 27.24 -3.71 18.44
C HIS A 320 26.87 -4.01 16.98
N GLN A 321 25.68 -4.54 16.71
CA GLN A 321 25.16 -4.78 15.36
C GLN A 321 24.23 -3.64 14.93
N LEU A 322 24.60 -2.95 13.85
CA LEU A 322 23.82 -1.83 13.33
C LEU A 322 22.37 -2.24 12.98
N VAL A 323 22.19 -3.44 12.42
CA VAL A 323 20.87 -4.02 12.12
C VAL A 323 19.99 -4.09 13.37
N ASP A 324 20.54 -4.54 14.49
CA ASP A 324 19.81 -4.67 15.75
C ASP A 324 19.42 -3.30 16.30
N CYS A 325 20.34 -2.34 16.27
CA CYS A 325 20.08 -0.97 16.71
C CYS A 325 19.00 -0.29 15.87
N GLU A 326 19.04 -0.45 14.54
CA GLU A 326 18.06 0.13 13.63
C GLU A 326 16.69 -0.55 13.73
N LEU A 327 16.64 -1.87 13.91
CA LEU A 327 15.40 -2.60 14.17
C LEU A 327 14.79 -2.23 15.52
N LEU A 328 15.61 -2.08 16.55
CA LEU A 328 15.15 -1.63 17.85
C LEU A 328 14.56 -0.21 17.72
N ALA A 329 15.26 0.72 17.05
CA ALA A 329 14.76 2.07 16.74
C ALA A 329 13.44 2.06 15.96
N LEU A 330 13.26 1.13 15.03
CA LEU A 330 12.00 0.95 14.32
C LEU A 330 10.86 0.57 15.29
N VAL A 331 11.11 -0.40 16.17
CA VAL A 331 10.13 -0.86 17.18
C VAL A 331 9.77 0.26 18.17
N PHE A 332 10.73 1.11 18.57
CA PHE A 332 10.44 2.30 19.39
C PHE A 332 9.46 3.26 18.74
N ASN A 333 9.73 3.63 17.49
CA ASN A 333 8.93 4.61 16.76
C ASN A 333 7.51 4.12 16.48
N THR A 334 7.28 2.80 16.54
CA THR A 334 5.94 2.21 16.46
C THR A 334 5.20 2.15 17.80
N HIS A 335 5.88 2.23 18.96
CA HIS A 335 5.25 2.12 20.28
C HIS A 335 5.07 3.47 21.01
N GLU A 336 5.86 4.52 20.72
CA GLU A 336 5.77 5.83 21.40
C GLU A 336 4.56 6.71 21.02
N LYS A 337 3.61 6.24 20.19
CA LYS A 337 2.48 7.06 19.70
C LYS A 337 1.16 6.92 20.45
N ASN A 338 1.15 6.35 21.65
CA ASN A 338 -0.08 6.16 22.42
C ASN A 338 -0.07 6.94 23.76
N PRO A 339 -0.69 8.14 23.85
CA PRO A 339 -1.25 8.59 25.11
C PRO A 339 -2.68 8.00 25.24
N ASP A 340 -2.89 7.28 26.34
CA ASP A 340 -4.12 6.61 26.74
C ASP A 340 -5.41 7.30 26.27
N VAL A 341 -6.20 6.61 25.45
CA VAL A 341 -7.63 6.91 25.29
C VAL A 341 -8.42 5.65 25.65
N VAL A 342 -8.87 5.64 26.91
CA VAL A 342 -9.98 4.80 27.35
C VAL A 342 -11.22 5.23 26.57
N ILE A 343 -11.77 4.34 25.75
CA ILE A 343 -13.11 4.52 25.18
C ILE A 343 -14.01 3.46 25.80
N CYS A 344 -15.04 3.92 26.51
CA CYS A 344 -16.08 3.11 27.13
C CYS A 344 -16.89 2.31 26.08
N GLU A 345 -17.30 1.11 26.50
CA GLU A 345 -18.13 0.14 25.75
C GLU A 345 -19.49 0.67 25.30
#